data_AF-A0A2Z3JFN4-F1
#
_entry.id   AF-A0A2Z3JFN4-F1
#
_cell.length_a   1.000
_cell.length_b   1.000
_cell.length_c   1.000
_cell.angle_alpha   90.00
_cell.angle_beta   90.00
_cell.angle_gamma   90.00
#
_symmetry.space_group_name_H-M   'P 1'
#
loop_
_entity.id
_entity.type
_entity.pdbx_description
1 polymer ?
#
loop_
_entity_poly.entity_id
_entity_poly.type
_entity_poly.pdbx_seq_one_letter_code
_entity_poly.pdbx_strand_id
1 'polypeptide(L)'
;MTYTLQAAARHHIESRFRAAVDRDVSGVAAEECQRRGLITPEGTPAERLCLGSHPALADLLFRRLSYDWSRVVYVYDGTRREQALYLKAKLDLTVALAGSGDELTPEVEQRLQTALGALERLWQVWAGYQATTTDDLSLAVDEFGDVI
;
A
#
# COMPACT_ATOMS: atom_id res chain seq x y z
N MET A 1 -25.98 -1.12 -20.07
CA MET A 1 -25.94 -1.97 -18.85
C MET A 1 -24.51 -2.42 -18.49
N THR A 2 -23.57 -2.42 -19.44
CA THR A 2 -22.16 -2.83 -19.28
C THR A 2 -21.37 -1.98 -18.28
N TYR A 3 -21.53 -0.65 -18.30
CA TYR A 3 -20.84 0.26 -17.36
C TYR A 3 -21.17 0.02 -15.88
N THR A 4 -22.38 -0.45 -15.57
CA THR A 4 -22.80 -0.72 -14.19
C THR A 4 -22.14 -1.98 -13.65
N LEU A 5 -21.97 -3.01 -14.49
CA LEU A 5 -21.26 -4.24 -14.14
C LEU A 5 -19.76 -3.98 -13.97
N GLN A 6 -19.18 -3.13 -14.83
CA GLN A 6 -17.79 -2.71 -14.72
C GLN A 6 -17.48 -1.95 -13.42
N ALA A 7 -18.31 -0.98 -13.07
CA ALA A 7 -18.14 -0.23 -11.82
C ALA A 7 -18.27 -1.16 -10.58
N ALA A 8 -19.20 -2.11 -10.62
CA ALA A 8 -19.39 -3.08 -9.52
C ALA A 8 -18.18 -3.99 -9.34
N ALA A 9 -17.60 -4.50 -10.43
CA ALA A 9 -16.40 -5.33 -10.37
C ALA A 9 -15.16 -4.55 -9.90
N ARG A 10 -14.98 -3.31 -10.36
CA ARG A 10 -13.90 -2.43 -9.85
C ARG A 10 -14.03 -2.20 -8.35
N HIS A 11 -15.23 -1.87 -7.89
CA HIS A 11 -15.51 -1.68 -6.47
C HIS A 11 -15.24 -2.95 -5.65
N HIS A 12 -15.62 -4.13 -6.17
CA HIS A 12 -15.32 -5.41 -5.52
C HIS A 12 -13.81 -5.61 -5.32
N ILE A 13 -13.01 -5.38 -6.36
CA ILE A 13 -11.55 -5.51 -6.32
C ILE A 13 -10.95 -4.49 -5.34
N GLU A 14 -11.32 -3.21 -5.44
CA GLU A 14 -10.86 -2.15 -4.53
C GLU A 14 -11.13 -2.47 -3.06
N SER A 15 -12.34 -2.94 -2.74
CA SER A 15 -12.77 -3.23 -1.36
C SER A 15 -11.92 -4.30 -0.67
N ARG A 16 -11.29 -5.19 -1.46
CA ARG A 16 -10.48 -6.30 -0.95
C ARG A 16 -9.00 -5.98 -0.87
N PHE A 17 -8.54 -4.93 -1.57
CA PHE A 17 -7.13 -4.63 -1.71
C PHE A 17 -6.43 -4.45 -0.37
N ARG A 18 -6.96 -3.57 0.50
CA ARG A 18 -6.37 -3.28 1.82
C ARG A 18 -6.16 -4.55 2.65
N ALA A 19 -7.19 -5.37 2.80
CA ALA A 19 -7.12 -6.61 3.57
C ALA A 19 -6.13 -7.62 2.95
N ALA A 20 -6.05 -7.66 1.62
CA ALA A 20 -5.16 -8.57 0.92
C ALA A 20 -3.68 -8.22 1.10
N VAL A 21 -3.32 -6.93 1.03
CA VAL A 21 -1.91 -6.53 0.92
C VAL A 21 -1.31 -5.93 2.18
N ASP A 22 -2.12 -5.30 3.03
CA ASP A 22 -1.60 -4.57 4.18
C ASP A 22 -1.26 -5.51 5.35
N ARG A 23 -0.08 -5.34 5.92
CA ARG A 23 0.39 -6.14 7.06
C ARG A 23 0.93 -5.25 8.16
N ASP A 24 0.85 -5.76 9.38
CA ASP A 24 1.47 -5.13 10.54
C ASP A 24 2.98 -5.34 10.51
N VAL A 25 3.71 -4.23 10.49
CA VAL A 25 5.18 -4.18 10.49
C VAL A 25 5.73 -3.60 11.79
N SER A 26 4.85 -3.26 12.75
CA SER A 26 5.20 -2.55 13.99
C SER A 26 6.26 -3.29 14.82
N GLY A 27 6.15 -4.62 14.90
CA GLY A 27 7.13 -5.45 15.61
C GLY A 27 8.53 -5.37 14.97
N VAL A 28 8.60 -5.55 13.65
CA VAL A 28 9.86 -5.44 12.89
C VAL A 28 10.42 -4.01 12.94
N ALA A 29 9.55 -3.00 12.93
CA ALA A 29 9.96 -1.60 13.08
C ALA A 29 10.53 -1.30 14.46
N ALA A 30 9.95 -1.87 15.52
CA ALA A 30 10.45 -1.74 16.88
C ALA A 30 11.84 -2.38 17.02
N GLU A 31 12.03 -3.60 16.51
CA GLU A 31 13.33 -4.27 16.46
C GLU A 31 14.37 -3.42 15.68
N GLU A 32 13.97 -2.81 14.56
CA GLU A 32 14.85 -1.98 13.75
C GLU A 32 15.23 -0.67 14.46
N CYS A 33 14.29 -0.05 15.18
CA CYS A 33 14.58 1.13 16.02
C CYS A 33 15.53 0.80 17.16
N GLN A 34 15.32 -0.35 17.82
CA GLN A 34 16.18 -0.85 18.88
C GLN A 34 17.60 -1.11 18.35
N ARG A 35 17.72 -1.82 17.23
CA ARG A 35 18.99 -2.15 16.57
C ARG A 35 19.78 -0.90 16.17
N ARG A 36 19.09 0.17 15.77
CA ARG A 36 19.69 1.46 15.40
C ARG A 36 19.92 2.39 16.59
N GLY A 37 19.45 2.04 17.79
CA GLY A 37 19.53 2.90 18.98
C GLY A 37 18.78 4.22 18.81
N LEU A 38 17.64 4.22 18.11
CA LEU A 38 16.88 5.43 17.84
C LEU A 38 16.18 5.96 19.09
N ILE A 39 16.40 7.24 19.35
CA ILE A 39 15.80 8.02 20.43
C ILE A 39 15.02 9.17 19.81
N THR A 40 13.81 9.40 20.30
CA THR A 40 12.96 10.53 19.88
C THR A 40 13.56 11.87 20.32
N PRO A 41 13.09 13.01 19.78
CA PRO A 41 13.51 14.33 20.24
C PRO A 41 13.30 14.58 21.76
N GLU A 42 12.33 13.90 22.38
CA GLU A 42 12.03 14.00 23.82
C GLU A 42 12.92 13.09 24.69
N GLY A 43 13.84 12.32 24.09
CA GLY A 43 14.73 11.42 24.81
C GLY A 43 14.13 10.04 25.10
N THR A 44 13.01 9.68 24.47
CA THR A 44 12.36 8.37 24.67
C THR A 44 12.80 7.35 23.60
N PRO A 45 12.90 6.04 23.92
CA PRO A 45 13.20 5.03 22.90
C PRO A 45 12.13 4.97 21.81
N ALA A 46 12.52 5.14 20.55
CA ALA A 46 11.61 5.21 19.40
C ALA A 46 10.84 3.88 19.16
N GLU A 47 11.38 2.74 19.62
CA GLU A 47 10.70 1.45 19.54
C GLU A 47 9.30 1.47 20.16
N ARG A 48 9.07 2.32 21.17
CA ARG A 48 7.76 2.47 21.84
C ARG A 48 6.71 3.09 20.94
N LEU A 49 7.10 3.97 20.03
CA LEU A 49 6.21 4.61 19.05
C LEU A 49 5.95 3.71 17.85
N CYS A 50 6.92 2.86 17.49
CA CYS A 50 6.71 1.86 16.44
C CYS A 50 5.57 0.90 16.80
N LEU A 51 5.53 0.46 18.06
CA LEU A 51 4.48 -0.41 18.59
C LEU A 51 3.13 0.32 18.58
N GLY A 52 2.18 -0.16 17.77
CA GLY A 52 0.85 0.42 17.68
C GLY A 52 0.68 1.47 16.57
N SER A 53 1.73 1.79 15.82
CA SER A 53 1.67 2.73 14.69
C SER A 53 0.87 2.19 13.48
N HIS A 54 0.69 0.86 13.38
CA HIS A 54 0.12 0.22 12.21
C HIS A 54 -1.26 0.75 11.78
N PRO A 55 -2.29 0.86 12.65
CA PRO A 55 -3.61 1.32 12.22
C PRO A 55 -3.58 2.75 11.66
N ALA A 56 -2.85 3.65 12.32
CA ALA A 56 -2.74 5.06 11.89
C ALA A 56 -2.00 5.19 10.56
N LEU A 57 -0.89 4.49 10.39
CA LEU A 57 -0.11 4.50 9.14
C LEU A 57 -0.87 3.83 7.99
N ALA A 58 -1.55 2.72 8.25
CA ALA A 58 -2.40 2.07 7.26
C ALA A 58 -3.50 3.03 6.81
N ASP A 59 -4.19 3.68 7.74
CA ASP A 59 -5.21 4.68 7.41
C ASP A 59 -4.65 5.84 6.59
N LEU A 60 -3.49 6.38 6.98
CA LEU A 60 -2.83 7.46 6.24
C LEU A 60 -2.53 7.06 4.79
N LEU A 61 -1.91 5.89 4.58
CA LEU A 61 -1.52 5.40 3.26
C LEU A 61 -2.75 5.15 2.37
N PHE A 62 -3.75 4.43 2.89
CA PHE A 62 -4.93 4.06 2.10
C PHE A 62 -5.90 5.22 1.86
N ARG A 63 -5.91 6.27 2.71
CA ARG A 63 -6.66 7.51 2.43
C ARG A 63 -6.01 8.33 1.32
N ARG A 64 -4.69 8.23 1.13
CA ARG A 64 -3.94 8.97 0.10
C ARG A 64 -3.72 8.16 -1.19
N LEU A 65 -4.02 6.87 -1.18
CA LEU A 65 -3.90 6.01 -2.36
C LEU A 65 -4.89 6.42 -3.45
N SER A 66 -4.39 6.54 -4.68
CA SER A 66 -5.22 6.68 -5.88
C SER A 66 -5.47 5.32 -6.53
N TYR A 67 -6.75 4.93 -6.64
CA TYR A 67 -7.17 3.72 -7.37
C TYR A 67 -7.30 4.01 -8.87
N ASP A 68 -6.16 4.29 -9.53
CA ASP A 68 -6.14 4.60 -10.96
C ASP A 68 -6.19 3.32 -11.81
N TRP A 69 -7.38 3.01 -12.33
CA TRP A 69 -7.60 1.88 -13.24
C TRP A 69 -6.97 2.05 -14.61
N SER A 70 -6.64 3.28 -15.05
CA SER A 70 -6.03 3.50 -16.37
C SER A 70 -4.60 2.96 -16.47
N ARG A 71 -3.96 2.72 -15.32
CA ARG A 71 -2.58 2.22 -15.20
C ARG A 71 -2.50 0.74 -14.81
N VAL A 72 -3.65 0.06 -14.70
CA VAL A 72 -3.70 -1.37 -14.37
C VAL A 72 -3.24 -2.16 -15.59
N VAL A 73 -2.20 -2.97 -15.41
CA VAL A 73 -1.63 -3.85 -16.45
C VAL A 73 -1.96 -5.30 -16.09
N TYR A 74 -2.34 -6.12 -17.07
CA TYR A 74 -2.62 -7.55 -16.85
C TYR A 74 -1.32 -8.31 -16.59
N VAL A 75 -1.26 -9.01 -15.45
CA VAL A 75 -0.05 -9.71 -15.02
C VAL A 75 -0.43 -11.11 -14.55
N TYR A 76 0.26 -12.12 -15.10
CA TYR A 76 0.09 -13.51 -14.71
C TYR A 76 0.97 -13.92 -13.51
N ASP A 77 2.13 -13.26 -13.35
CA ASP A 77 3.20 -13.68 -12.44
C ASP A 77 3.02 -13.25 -10.96
N GLY A 78 1.82 -12.79 -10.59
CA GLY A 78 1.45 -12.45 -9.22
C GLY A 78 2.05 -11.14 -8.71
N THR A 79 2.06 -10.96 -7.38
CA THR A 79 2.25 -9.64 -6.72
C THR A 79 3.40 -9.62 -5.70
N ARG A 80 4.15 -10.73 -5.59
CA ARG A 80 5.08 -10.98 -4.48
C ARG A 80 6.17 -9.91 -4.37
N ARG A 81 6.72 -9.48 -5.50
CA ARG A 81 7.79 -8.47 -5.53
C ARG A 81 7.29 -7.12 -5.05
N GLU A 82 6.18 -6.65 -5.61
CA GLU A 82 5.57 -5.36 -5.32
C GLU A 82 5.07 -5.31 -3.88
N GLN A 83 4.55 -6.43 -3.37
CA GLN A 83 4.15 -6.55 -1.98
C GLN A 83 5.36 -6.43 -1.04
N ALA A 84 6.47 -7.10 -1.34
CA ALA A 84 7.70 -6.97 -0.56
C ALA A 84 8.24 -5.53 -0.57
N LEU A 85 8.21 -4.86 -1.73
CA LEU A 85 8.63 -3.46 -1.86
C LEU A 85 7.74 -2.52 -1.05
N TYR A 86 6.42 -2.70 -1.09
CA TYR A 86 5.48 -1.93 -0.29
C TYR A 86 5.71 -2.13 1.21
N LEU A 87 5.81 -3.37 1.69
CA LEU A 87 6.02 -3.65 3.11
C LEU A 87 7.35 -3.10 3.61
N LYS A 88 8.40 -3.14 2.78
CA LYS A 88 9.69 -2.52 3.10
C LYS A 88 9.58 -1.00 3.20
N ALA A 89 8.90 -0.35 2.26
CA ALA A 89 8.69 1.09 2.30
C ALA A 89 7.84 1.53 3.51
N LYS A 90 6.80 0.75 3.85
CA LYS A 90 5.98 0.96 5.05
C LYS A 90 6.82 0.84 6.31
N LEU A 91 7.68 -0.18 6.42
CA LEU A 91 8.63 -0.34 7.52
C LEU A 91 9.55 0.87 7.67
N ASP A 92 10.15 1.34 6.57
CA ASP A 92 11.05 2.50 6.60
C ASP A 92 10.32 3.79 7.01
N LEU A 93 9.08 3.97 6.59
CA LEU A 93 8.21 5.06 7.04
C LEU A 93 7.93 4.96 8.56
N THR A 94 7.57 3.78 9.05
CA THR A 94 7.30 3.56 10.49
C THR A 94 8.52 3.93 11.34
N VAL A 95 9.71 3.46 10.95
CA VAL A 95 10.96 3.74 11.66
C VAL A 95 11.30 5.22 11.64
N ALA A 96 11.14 5.89 10.48
CA ALA A 96 11.41 7.31 10.35
C ALA A 96 10.46 8.16 11.21
N LEU A 97 9.16 7.84 11.19
CA LEU A 97 8.13 8.55 11.96
C LEU A 97 8.36 8.37 13.48
N ALA A 98 8.69 7.16 13.91
CA ALA A 98 9.01 6.91 15.31
C ALA A 98 10.28 7.65 15.74
N GLY A 99 11.32 7.65 14.90
CA GLY A 99 12.56 8.39 15.17
C GLY A 99 12.37 9.90 15.28
N SER A 100 11.39 10.46 14.58
CA SER A 100 11.03 11.88 14.66
C SER A 100 10.05 12.22 15.79
N GLY A 101 9.65 11.25 16.63
CA GLY A 101 8.64 11.50 17.66
C GLY A 101 7.24 11.78 17.09
N ASP A 102 6.87 11.08 16.02
CA ASP A 102 5.61 11.26 15.27
C ASP A 102 5.47 12.61 14.53
N GLU A 103 6.55 13.37 14.38
CA GLU A 103 6.56 14.61 13.60
C GLU A 103 6.73 14.37 12.10
N LEU A 104 5.99 15.13 11.26
CA LEU A 104 6.11 15.15 9.80
C LEU A 104 7.33 15.96 9.34
N THR A 105 8.52 15.41 9.58
CA THR A 105 9.78 15.98 9.09
C THR A 105 9.93 15.78 7.57
N PRO A 106 10.85 16.51 6.91
CA PRO A 106 11.12 16.29 5.48
C PRO A 106 11.52 14.86 5.14
N GLU A 107 12.24 14.17 6.04
CA GLU A 107 12.57 12.76 5.85
C GLU A 107 11.32 11.89 5.91
N VAL A 108 10.46 12.09 6.91
CA VAL A 108 9.20 11.35 7.05
C VAL A 108 8.30 11.55 5.83
N GLU A 109 8.18 12.77 5.32
CA GLU A 109 7.42 13.04 4.11
C GLU A 109 8.02 12.31 2.89
N GLN A 110 9.35 12.30 2.74
CA GLN A 110 10.00 11.53 1.67
C GLN A 110 9.71 10.02 1.76
N ARG A 111 9.74 9.45 2.98
CA ARG A 111 9.39 8.04 3.20
C ARG A 111 7.92 7.76 2.93
N LEU A 112 7.04 8.70 3.28
CA LEU A 112 5.62 8.62 2.99
C LEU A 112 5.36 8.57 1.48
N GLN A 113 5.98 9.47 0.71
CA GLN A 113 5.87 9.46 -0.75
C GLN A 113 6.43 8.16 -1.37
N THR A 114 7.51 7.63 -0.82
CA THR A 114 8.07 6.34 -1.25
C THR A 114 7.11 5.17 -0.99
N ALA A 115 6.49 5.13 0.19
CA ALA A 115 5.51 4.12 0.57
C ALA A 115 4.24 4.22 -0.27
N LEU A 116 3.75 5.44 -0.55
CA LEU A 116 2.62 5.68 -1.44
C LEU A 116 2.91 5.18 -2.86
N GLY A 117 4.04 5.58 -3.44
CA GLY A 117 4.41 5.11 -4.79
C GLY A 117 4.61 3.60 -4.87
N ALA A 118 5.07 2.94 -3.81
CA ALA A 118 5.14 1.48 -3.75
C ALA A 118 3.75 0.83 -3.65
N LEU A 119 2.85 1.41 -2.87
CA LEU A 119 1.47 0.96 -2.73
C LEU A 119 0.68 1.12 -4.05
N GLU A 120 0.88 2.22 -4.77
CA GLU A 120 0.26 2.45 -6.10
C GLU A 120 0.72 1.42 -7.13
N ARG A 121 2.02 1.09 -7.17
CA ARG A 121 2.54 0.03 -8.05
C ARG A 121 1.97 -1.34 -7.66
N LEU A 122 1.88 -1.62 -6.36
CA LEU A 122 1.26 -2.85 -5.88
C LEU A 122 -0.23 -2.90 -6.26
N TRP A 123 -0.95 -1.79 -6.17
CA TRP A 123 -2.33 -1.69 -6.63
C TRP A 123 -2.44 -2.07 -8.11
N GLN A 124 -1.62 -1.47 -8.97
CA GLN A 124 -1.67 -1.71 -10.42
C GLN A 124 -1.48 -3.20 -10.76
N VAL A 125 -0.48 -3.84 -10.16
CA VAL A 125 -0.18 -5.26 -10.41
C VAL A 125 -1.22 -6.17 -9.74
N TRP A 126 -1.65 -5.86 -8.52
CA TRP A 126 -2.62 -6.67 -7.79
C TRP A 126 -4.01 -6.62 -8.43
N ALA A 127 -4.48 -5.43 -8.83
CA ALA A 127 -5.73 -5.28 -9.53
C ALA A 127 -5.70 -6.04 -10.87
N GLY A 128 -4.59 -5.96 -11.62
CA GLY A 128 -4.40 -6.71 -12.86
C GLY A 128 -4.32 -8.23 -12.66
N TYR A 129 -3.71 -8.69 -11.58
CA TYR A 129 -3.66 -10.10 -11.23
C TYR A 129 -5.03 -10.64 -10.78
N GLN A 130 -5.76 -9.91 -9.93
CA GLN A 130 -7.12 -10.29 -9.53
C GLN A 130 -8.06 -10.33 -10.73
N ALA A 131 -7.98 -9.29 -11.56
CA ALA A 131 -8.63 -9.23 -12.85
C ALA A 131 -8.39 -10.50 -13.70
N THR A 132 -7.14 -10.95 -13.80
CA THR A 132 -6.80 -12.13 -14.61
C THR A 132 -7.29 -13.44 -14.01
N THR A 133 -7.46 -13.52 -12.68
CA THR A 133 -7.63 -14.81 -11.97
C THR A 133 -9.03 -15.12 -11.47
N THR A 134 -9.94 -14.14 -11.41
CA THR A 134 -11.28 -14.36 -10.82
C THR A 134 -12.39 -14.62 -11.84
N ASP A 135 -12.13 -14.68 -13.15
CA ASP A 135 -13.15 -14.75 -14.25
C ASP A 135 -14.22 -13.62 -14.24
N ASP A 136 -14.27 -12.79 -13.20
CA ASP A 136 -15.12 -11.60 -13.04
C ASP A 136 -14.76 -10.46 -14.00
N LEU A 137 -13.67 -10.61 -14.76
CA LEU A 137 -13.08 -9.57 -15.59
C LEU A 137 -13.63 -9.48 -17.01
N SER A 138 -14.16 -10.56 -17.58
CA SER A 138 -14.87 -10.46 -18.86
C SER A 138 -16.01 -9.42 -18.82
N LEU A 139 -16.48 -9.07 -17.62
CA LEU A 139 -17.47 -8.02 -17.36
C LEU A 139 -16.90 -6.70 -16.82
N ALA A 140 -15.67 -6.66 -16.29
CA ALA A 140 -15.07 -5.44 -15.73
C ALA A 140 -14.28 -4.61 -16.75
N VAL A 141 -14.12 -5.12 -17.97
CA VAL A 141 -13.26 -4.54 -19.00
C VAL A 141 -14.00 -4.66 -20.34
N ASP A 142 -14.04 -3.58 -21.10
CA ASP A 142 -14.36 -3.66 -22.54
C ASP A 142 -13.27 -4.51 -23.20
N GLU A 143 -13.55 -5.75 -23.54
CA GLU A 143 -12.68 -6.52 -24.44
C GLU A 143 -12.64 -5.95 -25.86
N PHE A 144 -13.51 -4.99 -26.18
CA PHE A 144 -13.57 -4.35 -27.48
C PHE A 144 -13.79 -2.86 -27.31
N GLY A 145 -12.73 -2.07 -27.44
CA GLY A 145 -12.94 -0.74 -28.01
C GLY A 145 -13.69 -0.92 -29.32
N ASP A 146 -14.73 -0.12 -29.53
CA ASP A 146 -15.49 -0.05 -30.78
C ASP A 146 -14.56 -0.28 -31.97
N VAL A 147 -14.65 -1.48 -32.57
CA VAL A 147 -14.16 -1.68 -33.92
C VAL A 147 -15.13 -0.88 -34.79
N ILE A 148 -14.65 0.28 -35.24
CA ILE A 148 -15.31 1.17 -36.21
C ILE A 148 -15.83 0.36 -37.40
#